data_AF-A0A3M1ILZ6-F1
#
_entry.id   AF-A0A3M1ILZ6-F1
#
_cell.length_a   1.000
_cell.length_b   1.000
_cell.length_c   1.000
_cell.angle_alpha   90.00
_cell.angle_beta   90.00
_cell.angle_gamma   90.00
#
_symmetry.space_group_name_H-M   'P 1'
#
loop_
_entity.id
_entity.type
_entity.pdbx_description
1 polymer ?
#
loop_
_entity_poly.entity_id
_entity_poly.type
_entity_poly.pdbx_seq_one_letter_code
_entity_poly.pdbx_strand_id
1 'polypeptide(L)'
;YSLFNYAVPQPDREFFHLFYRVTEADYFRQLGFSPDYYRPEQEYLDRRAIKRAVEEIATKYRGRYPQLRPSLSMLRFDSLLHFSKSYLRMVRELDLTRMD
;
A
#
# COMPACT_ATOMS: atom_id res chain seq x y z
N TYR A 1 -20.07 19.52 -20.64
CA TYR A 1 -19.96 19.15 -19.21
C TYR A 1 -19.17 17.85 -19.11
N SER A 2 -17.84 17.94 -19.02
CA SER A 2 -16.99 16.77 -18.77
C SER A 2 -16.72 16.72 -17.28
N LEU A 3 -17.60 16.03 -16.55
CA LEU A 3 -17.25 15.51 -15.24
C LEU A 3 -16.18 14.45 -15.49
N PHE A 4 -14.91 14.89 -15.44
CA PHE A 4 -13.76 14.00 -15.41
C PHE A 4 -13.84 13.16 -14.13
N ASN A 5 -14.61 12.08 -14.16
CA ASN A 5 -14.41 10.95 -13.28
C ASN A 5 -13.14 10.23 -13.76
N TYR A 6 -11.98 10.84 -13.51
CA TYR A 6 -10.78 10.03 -13.34
C TYR A 6 -10.95 9.32 -12.01
N ALA A 7 -11.68 8.20 -12.03
CA ALA A 7 -11.56 7.24 -10.95
C ALA A 7 -10.06 6.94 -10.81
N VAL A 8 -9.52 7.21 -9.62
CA VAL A 8 -8.13 6.90 -9.26
C VAL A 8 -7.81 5.50 -9.79
N PRO A 9 -6.68 5.30 -10.51
CA PRO A 9 -6.31 4.00 -11.04
C PRO A 9 -6.51 2.91 -9.97
N GLN A 10 -7.09 1.77 -10.36
CA GLN A 10 -7.40 0.70 -9.42
C GLN A 10 -6.20 0.29 -8.52
N PRO A 11 -4.94 0.25 -9.03
CA PRO A 11 -3.77 -0.04 -8.19
C PRO A 11 -3.58 0.96 -7.06
N ASP A 12 -3.67 2.26 -7.35
CA ASP A 12 -3.52 3.33 -6.34
C ASP A 12 -4.53 3.16 -5.22
N ARG A 13 -5.80 2.89 -5.55
CA ARG A 13 -6.84 2.65 -4.55
C ARG A 13 -6.48 1.50 -3.61
N GLU A 14 -5.93 0.40 -4.13
CA GLU A 14 -5.54 -0.73 -3.28
C GLU A 14 -4.29 -0.44 -2.45
N PHE A 15 -3.32 0.31 -2.97
CA PHE A 15 -2.19 0.79 -2.17
C PHE A 15 -2.64 1.73 -1.05
N PHE A 16 -3.53 2.68 -1.33
CA PHE A 16 -4.08 3.54 -0.27
C PHE A 16 -4.92 2.76 0.73
N HIS A 17 -5.68 1.77 0.29
CA HIS A 17 -6.40 0.91 1.23
C HIS A 17 -5.43 0.11 2.12
N LEU A 18 -4.36 -0.45 1.56
CA LEU A 18 -3.31 -1.11 2.34
C LEU A 18 -2.65 -0.14 3.33
N PHE A 19 -2.39 1.10 2.92
CA PHE A 19 -1.87 2.14 3.82
C PHE A 19 -2.76 2.30 5.06
N TYR A 20 -4.07 2.46 4.86
CA TYR A 20 -5.02 2.54 5.98
C TYR A 20 -5.07 1.26 6.81
N ARG A 21 -4.94 0.07 6.19
CA ARG A 21 -4.86 -1.19 6.93
C ARG A 21 -3.64 -1.27 7.86
N VAL A 22 -2.56 -0.56 7.53
CA VAL A 22 -1.37 -0.48 8.38
C VAL A 22 -1.50 0.62 9.43
N THR A 23 -1.93 1.83 9.06
CA THR A 23 -2.01 2.96 10.00
C THR A 23 -3.18 2.84 10.98
N GLU A 24 -4.32 2.35 10.52
CA GLU A 24 -5.53 2.13 11.31
C GLU A 24 -5.68 0.64 11.70
N ALA A 25 -4.56 -0.01 12.06
CA ALA A 25 -4.52 -1.46 12.28
C ALA A 25 -5.54 -1.94 13.33
N ASP A 26 -5.76 -1.18 14.41
CA ASP A 26 -6.74 -1.54 15.46
C ASP A 26 -8.17 -1.57 14.94
N TYR A 27 -8.54 -0.60 14.10
CA TYR A 27 -9.85 -0.56 13.47
C TYR A 27 -10.07 -1.80 12.60
N PHE A 28 -9.11 -2.13 11.74
CA PHE A 28 -9.22 -3.31 10.87
C PHE A 28 -9.16 -4.63 11.65
N ARG A 29 -8.40 -4.69 12.74
CA ARG A 29 -8.36 -5.83 13.66
C ARG A 29 -9.73 -6.08 14.30
N GLN A 30 -10.39 -5.02 14.79
CA GLN A 30 -11.73 -5.11 15.37
C GLN A 30 -12.79 -5.56 14.35
N LEU A 31 -12.61 -5.22 13.08
CA LEU A 31 -13.44 -5.70 11.98
C LEU A 31 -13.16 -7.15 11.57
N GLY A 32 -12.17 -7.82 12.17
CA GLY A 32 -11.82 -9.21 11.88
C GLY A 32 -10.86 -9.42 10.70
N PHE A 33 -10.21 -8.35 10.22
CA PHE A 33 -9.23 -8.48 9.15
C PHE A 33 -7.91 -9.08 9.66
N SER A 34 -7.30 -9.91 8.81
CA SER A 34 -5.95 -10.43 8.98
C SER A 34 -5.12 -10.21 7.70
N PRO A 35 -3.77 -10.17 7.77
CA PRO A 35 -2.94 -10.17 8.97
C PRO A 35 -2.93 -8.82 9.71
N ASP A 36 -2.45 -8.83 10.95
CA ASP A 36 -2.26 -7.65 11.79
C ASP A 36 -0.92 -6.97 11.45
N TYR A 37 -0.99 -5.80 10.81
CA TYR A 37 0.20 -5.15 10.24
C TYR A 37 0.97 -4.27 11.22
N TYR A 38 0.30 -3.71 12.22
CA TYR A 38 0.90 -2.83 13.21
C TYR A 38 0.31 -3.09 14.60
N ARG A 39 1.20 -3.19 15.59
CA ARG A 39 0.84 -3.30 17.01
C ARG A 39 1.34 -2.07 17.75
N PRO A 40 0.46 -1.08 18.02
CA PRO A 40 0.85 0.17 18.65
C PRO A 40 1.53 -0.02 20.00
N GLU A 41 1.10 -1.00 20.79
CA GLU A 41 1.60 -1.26 22.14
C GLU A 41 3.08 -1.68 22.17
N GLN A 42 3.58 -2.23 21.05
CA GLN A 42 4.95 -2.70 20.89
C GLN A 42 5.74 -1.86 19.87
N GLU A 43 5.11 -0.81 19.33
CA GLU A 43 5.57 -0.07 18.15
C GLU A 43 6.05 -0.98 17.00
N TYR A 44 5.41 -2.15 16.87
CA TYR A 44 5.89 -3.21 15.99
C TYR A 44 5.14 -3.20 14.66
N LEU A 45 5.87 -2.98 13.57
CA LEU A 45 5.39 -3.13 12.19
C LEU A 45 5.81 -4.48 11.62
N ASP A 46 4.86 -5.29 11.15
CA ASP A 46 5.16 -6.57 10.48
C ASP A 46 5.69 -6.33 9.06
N ARG A 47 7.02 -6.18 8.99
CA ARG A 47 7.75 -5.92 7.74
C ARG A 47 7.46 -6.97 6.67
N ARG A 48 7.33 -8.24 7.05
CA ARG A 48 7.14 -9.36 6.13
C ARG A 48 5.72 -9.33 5.55
N ALA A 49 4.72 -9.17 6.41
CA ALA A 49 3.32 -9.11 6.00
C ALA A 49 3.06 -7.89 5.09
N ILE A 50 3.61 -6.73 5.44
CA ILE A 50 3.43 -5.49 4.65
C ILE A 50 4.09 -5.63 3.26
N LYS A 51 5.36 -6.06 3.20
CA LYS A 51 6.06 -6.25 1.91
C LYS A 51 5.35 -7.26 1.02
N ARG A 52 4.85 -8.34 1.61
CA ARG A 52 4.07 -9.36 0.89
C ARG A 52 2.78 -8.75 0.32
N ALA A 53 2.02 -7.99 1.11
CA ALA A 53 0.80 -7.36 0.65
C ALA A 53 1.05 -6.35 -0.50
N VAL A 54 2.14 -5.58 -0.44
CA VAL A 54 2.54 -4.68 -1.54
C VAL A 54 2.84 -5.47 -2.82
N GLU A 55 3.59 -6.58 -2.72
CA GLU A 55 3.92 -7.42 -3.88
C GLU A 55 2.70 -8.13 -4.47
N GLU A 56 1.75 -8.55 -3.61
CA GLU A 56 0.48 -9.16 -4.03
C GLU A 56 -0.37 -8.17 -4.84
N ILE A 57 -0.49 -6.92 -4.38
CA ILE A 57 -1.17 -5.85 -5.13
C ILE A 57 -0.46 -5.61 -6.47
N ALA A 58 0.87 -5.48 -6.47
CA ALA A 58 1.63 -5.25 -7.70
C ALA A 58 1.44 -6.39 -8.70
N THR A 59 1.53 -7.64 -8.25
CA THR A 59 1.38 -8.84 -9.08
C THR A 59 -0.02 -8.94 -9.67
N LYS A 60 -1.07 -8.64 -8.89
CA LYS A 60 -2.46 -8.61 -9.34
C LYS A 60 -2.68 -7.65 -10.53
N TYR A 61 -1.99 -6.52 -10.53
CA TYR A 61 -2.16 -5.46 -11.53
C TYR A 61 -1.12 -5.47 -12.66
N ARG A 62 -0.05 -6.26 -12.53
CA ARG A 62 1.08 -6.31 -13.47
C ARG A 62 0.67 -6.60 -14.91
N GLY A 63 -0.39 -7.39 -15.13
CA GLY A 63 -0.90 -7.66 -16.47
C GLY A 63 -1.43 -6.42 -17.21
N ARG A 64 -1.98 -5.44 -16.48
CA ARG A 64 -2.51 -4.19 -17.04
C ARG A 64 -1.52 -3.02 -16.93
N TYR A 65 -0.62 -3.10 -15.95
CA TYR A 65 0.39 -2.09 -15.63
C TYR A 65 1.77 -2.76 -15.54
N PRO A 66 2.44 -3.04 -16.66
CA PRO A 66 3.67 -3.84 -16.67
C PRO A 66 4.87 -3.19 -15.97
N GLN A 67 4.85 -1.86 -15.88
CA GLN A 67 5.86 -1.07 -15.17
C GLN A 67 5.54 -0.88 -13.68
N LEU A 68 4.44 -1.45 -13.18
CA LEU A 68 4.09 -1.41 -11.77
C LEU A 68 5.07 -2.25 -10.94
N ARG A 69 6.10 -1.57 -10.43
CA ARG A 69 7.18 -2.16 -9.65
C ARG A 69 7.44 -1.32 -8.39
N PRO A 70 6.70 -1.55 -7.29
CA PRO A 70 6.93 -0.85 -6.04
C PRO A 70 8.33 -1.12 -5.49
N SER A 71 9.03 -0.08 -5.08
CA SER A 71 10.38 -0.21 -4.51
C SER A 71 10.32 -0.58 -3.02
N LEU A 72 10.25 -1.89 -2.72
CA LEU A 72 10.15 -2.42 -1.35
C LEU A 72 11.34 -2.08 -0.44
N SER A 73 12.49 -1.72 -1.04
CA SER A 73 13.68 -1.27 -0.31
C SER A 73 13.53 0.15 0.26
N MET A 74 12.62 0.97 -0.28
CA MET A 74 12.35 2.32 0.23
C MET A 74 11.59 2.31 1.56
N LEU A 75 10.85 1.25 1.85
CA LEU A 75 10.01 1.16 3.03
C LEU A 75 10.85 1.15 4.30
N ARG A 76 10.62 2.16 5.15
CA ARG A 76 11.22 2.31 6.47
C ARG A 76 10.24 1.78 7.51
N PHE A 77 10.74 1.02 8.47
CA PHE A 77 9.91 0.37 9.50
C PHE A 77 10.46 0.66 10.90
N ASP A 78 11.11 1.82 11.04
CA ASP A 78 11.68 2.30 12.30
C ASP A 78 10.60 2.84 13.23
N SER A 79 9.56 3.48 12.67
CA SER A 79 8.34 3.88 13.37
C SER A 79 7.20 4.03 12.36
N LEU A 80 5.96 4.18 12.86
CA LEU A 80 4.81 4.42 11.99
C LEU A 80 4.97 5.67 11.12
N LEU A 81 5.55 6.75 11.65
CA LEU A 81 5.82 7.98 10.89
C LEU A 81 6.82 7.75 9.73
N HIS A 82 7.92 7.05 10.01
CA HIS A 82 8.92 6.72 8.98
C HIS A 82 8.32 5.82 7.90
N PHE A 83 7.50 4.85 8.32
CA PHE A 83 6.73 4.01 7.42
C PHE A 83 5.80 4.84 6.56
N SER A 84 4.94 5.69 7.15
CA SER A 84 3.96 6.46 6.38
C SER A 84 4.61 7.38 5.35
N LYS A 85 5.68 8.08 5.72
CA LYS A 85 6.43 8.92 4.79
C LYS A 85 7.05 8.11 3.65
N SER A 86 7.71 6.99 3.96
CA SER A 86 8.38 6.17 2.95
C SER A 86 7.39 5.42 2.04
N TYR A 87 6.27 4.96 2.59
CA TYR A 87 5.19 4.30 1.85
C TYR A 87 4.52 5.25 0.85
N LEU A 88 4.11 6.44 1.29
CA LEU A 88 3.49 7.43 0.41
C LEU A 88 4.45 7.90 -0.69
N ARG A 89 5.75 7.97 -0.38
CA ARG A 89 6.78 8.24 -1.38
C ARG A 89 6.88 7.11 -2.41
N MET A 90 6.86 5.85 -1.97
CA MET A 90 6.86 4.68 -2.86
C MET A 90 5.63 4.71 -3.78
N VAL A 91 4.43 4.97 -3.25
CA VAL A 91 3.19 5.06 -4.05
C VAL A 91 3.27 6.18 -5.09
N ARG A 92 3.80 7.35 -4.71
CA ARG A 92 4.01 8.47 -5.63
C ARG A 92 4.95 8.13 -6.80
N GLU A 93 5.90 7.22 -6.59
CA GLU A 93 6.92 6.84 -7.58
C GLU A 93 6.49 5.64 -8.45
N LEU A 94 5.25 5.15 -8.32
CA LEU A 94 4.73 4.06 -9.14
C LEU A 94 4.49 4.51 -10.59
N ASP A 95 4.89 3.67 -11.54
CA ASP A 95 4.52 3.82 -12.94
C ASP A 95 3.23 3.03 -13.22
N LEU A 96 2.16 3.79 -13.46
CA LEU A 96 0.82 3.27 -13.76
C LEU A 96 0.43 3.48 -15.22
N THR A 97 1.43 3.57 -16.10
CA THR A 97 1.22 3.55 -17.54
C THR A 97 0.59 2.21 -17.93
N ARG A 98 -0.58 2.28 -18.58
CA ARG A 98 -1.31 1.11 -19.06
C ARG A 98 -0.70 0.65 -20.37
N MET A 99 -0.68 -0.66 -20.59
CA MET A 99 -0.64 -1.16 -21.97
C MET A 99 -2.07 -1.11 -22.51
N ASP A 100 -2.25 -0.34 -23.57
CA ASP A 100 -3.49 -0.30 -24.36
C ASP A 100 -3.56 -1.51 -25.30
#